data_AF-A0A087TSD9-F1
#
_entry.id   AF-A0A087TSD9-F1
#
_cell.length_a   1.000
_cell.length_b   1.000
_cell.length_c   1.000
_cell.angle_alpha   90.00
_cell.angle_beta   90.00
_cell.angle_gamma   90.00
#
_symmetry.space_group_name_H-M   'P 1'
#
loop_
_entity.id
_entity.type
_entity.pdbx_description
1 polymer ?
#
loop_
_entity_poly.entity_id
_entity_poly.type
_entity_poly.pdbx_seq_one_letter_code
_entity_poly.pdbx_strand_id
1 'polypeptide(L)' 'MLIHSGEKSHACDICNKSFSKRSYLNRHILIHTNEKLHECDECGKSFILKCRLEVHKLIH' A
#
# COMPACT_ATOMS: atom_id res chain seq x y z
N MET A 1 -6.02 -21.62 -28.67
CA MET A 1 -5.50 -21.86 -27.31
C MET A 1 -5.69 -20.59 -26.51
N LEU A 2 -6.67 -20.61 -25.60
CA LEU A 2 -6.94 -19.50 -24.68
C LEU A 2 -5.96 -19.60 -23.51
N ILE A 3 -4.70 -19.21 -23.72
CA ILE A 3 -3.75 -19.08 -22.62
C ILE A 3 -3.74 -17.61 -22.18
N HIS A 4 -4.84 -17.20 -21.57
CA HIS A 4 -4.86 -16.02 -20.71
C HIS A 4 -4.51 -16.52 -19.30
N SER A 5 -3.22 -16.84 -19.06
CA SER A 5 -2.72 -17.20 -17.72
C SER A 5 -2.64 -15.95 -16.83
N GLY A 6 -3.77 -15.25 -16.67
CA GLY A 6 -3.94 -14.05 -15.85
C GLY A 6 -3.82 -14.30 -14.34
N GLU A 7 -3.21 -15.41 -13.91
CA GLU A 7 -3.24 -15.89 -12.52
C GLU A 7 -2.09 -15.37 -11.65
N LYS A 8 -1.27 -14.41 -12.12
CA LYS A 8 -0.16 -13.89 -11.31
C LYS A 8 0.10 -12.39 -11.40
N SER A 9 -0.87 -11.62 -11.86
CA SER A 9 -0.87 -10.17 -11.71
C SER A 9 -1.69 -9.81 -10.49
N HIS A 10 -1.06 -9.24 -9.47
CA HIS A 10 -1.77 -8.64 -8.34
C HIS A 10 -2.43 -7.37 -8.85
N ALA A 11 -3.66 -7.49 -9.35
CA ALA A 11 -4.43 -6.37 -9.87
C ALA A 11 -5.10 -5.59 -8.74
N CYS A 12 -5.18 -4.28 -8.91
CA CYS A 12 -5.92 -3.40 -8.03
C CYS A 12 -7.39 -3.40 -8.43
N ASP A 13 -8.28 -3.84 -7.55
CA ASP A 13 -9.73 -3.85 -7.79
C ASP A 13 -10.33 -2.45 -8.01
N ILE A 14 -9.62 -1.38 -7.64
CA ILE A 14 -10.12 0.00 -7.69
C ILE A 14 -9.85 0.66 -9.05
N CYS A 15 -8.67 0.42 -9.64
CA CYS A 15 -8.28 1.03 -10.92
C CYS A 15 -7.80 0.02 -11.97
N ASN A 16 -8.00 -1.27 -11.71
CA ASN A 16 -7.58 -2.40 -12.55
C ASN A 16 -6.08 -2.45 -12.90
N LYS A 17 -5.24 -1.72 -12.16
CA LYS A 17 -3.80 -1.67 -12.41
C LYS A 17 -3.12 -2.93 -11.88
N SER A 18 -2.35 -3.59 -12.73
CA SER A 18 -1.71 -4.88 -12.44
C SER A 18 -0.28 -4.69 -11.92
N PHE A 19 0.06 -5.40 -10.84
CA PHE A 19 1.38 -5.38 -10.22
C PHE A 19 2.01 -6.78 -10.22
N SER A 20 3.34 -6.83 -10.37
CA SER A 20 4.11 -8.08 -10.35
C SER A 20 4.32 -8.66 -8.95
N LYS A 21 4.10 -7.87 -7.88
CA LYS A 21 4.26 -8.30 -6.48
C LYS A 21 3.09 -7.84 -5.63
N ARG A 22 2.64 -8.70 -4.72
CA ARG A 22 1.55 -8.40 -3.77
C ARG A 22 1.87 -7.20 -2.88
N SER A 23 3.14 -7.03 -2.49
CA SER A 23 3.60 -5.90 -1.69
C SER A 23 3.47 -4.56 -2.42
N TYR A 24 3.66 -4.53 -3.75
CA TYR A 24 3.43 -3.33 -4.55
C TYR A 24 1.94 -3.05 -4.73
N LEU A 25 1.12 -4.09 -4.95
CA LEU A 25 -0.33 -3.94 -4.96
C LEU A 25 -0.82 -3.38 -3.63
N ASN A 26 -0.39 -3.94 -2.49
CA ASN A 26 -0.83 -3.51 -1.17
C ASN A 26 -0.46 -2.03 -0.91
N ARG A 27 0.77 -1.63 -1.28
CA ARG A 27 1.19 -0.23 -1.23
C ARG A 27 0.34 0.67 -2.12
N HIS A 28 -0.09 0.15 -3.27
CA HIS A 28 -0.93 0.89 -4.20
C HIS A 28 -2.39 0.97 -3.72
N ILE A 29 -2.94 -0.04 -3.06
CA ILE A 29 -4.31 0.04 -2.53
C ILE A 29 -4.41 1.16 -1.48
N LEU A 30 -3.35 1.38 -0.69
CA LEU A 30 -3.29 2.47 0.29
C LEU A 30 -3.47 3.87 -0.31
N ILE A 31 -3.12 4.09 -1.58
CA ILE A 31 -3.35 5.41 -2.21
C ILE A 31 -4.82 5.64 -2.57
N HIS A 32 -5.60 4.57 -2.70
CA HIS A 32 -7.01 4.65 -3.08
C HIS A 32 -7.92 4.68 -1.86
N THR A 33 -7.62 3.87 -0.85
CA THR A 33 -8.51 3.75 0.30
C THR A 33 -8.43 4.96 1.23
N ASN A 34 -7.35 5.76 1.20
CA ASN A 34 -7.04 6.72 2.28
C ASN A 34 -7.12 6.09 3.69
N GLU A 35 -7.24 4.75 3.77
CA GLU A 35 -7.52 4.06 5.00
C GLU A 35 -6.18 3.82 5.70
N LYS A 36 -5.95 4.71 6.67
CA LYS A 36 -5.04 4.52 7.80
C LYS A 36 -3.64 4.09 7.38
N LEU A 37 -3.01 5.03 6.70
CA LEU A 37 -1.62 5.32 7.03
C LEU A 37 -1.53 5.55 8.55
N HIS A 38 -0.55 4.91 9.18
CA HIS A 38 -0.21 5.15 10.57
C HIS A 38 0.17 6.62 10.73
N GLU A 39 -0.76 7.42 11.24
CA GLU A 39 -0.58 8.84 11.43
C GLU A 39 0.20 9.12 12.72
N CYS A 40 1.12 10.07 12.64
CA CYS A 40 1.78 10.62 13.81
C CYS A 40 0.86 11.64 14.47
N ASP A 41 0.42 11.34 15.69
CA ASP A 41 -0.43 12.22 16.49
C ASP A 41 0.22 13.60 16.77
N GLU A 42 1.55 13.70 16.71
CA GLU A 42 2.30 14.93 17.01
C GLU A 42 2.42 15.89 15.82
N CYS A 43 2.44 15.39 14.59
CA CYS A 43 2.64 16.23 13.40
C CYS A 43 1.72 15.94 12.21
N GLY A 44 0.81 14.97 12.34
CA GLY A 44 -0.13 14.58 11.28
C GLY A 44 0.52 13.88 10.08
N LYS A 45 1.82 13.51 10.16
CA LYS A 45 2.46 12.75 9.07
C LYS A 45 1.97 11.32 9.05
N SER A 46 1.60 10.86 7.87
CA SER A 46 1.02 9.53 7.67
C SER A 46 2.03 8.55 7.04
N PHE A 47 2.18 7.37 7.63
CA PHE A 47 3.16 6.36 7.22
C PHE A 47 2.50 5.04 6.78
N ILE A 48 3.02 4.44 5.71
CA ILE A 48 2.53 3.15 5.17
C ILE A 48 2.85 1.97 6.10
N LEU A 49 3.94 2.05 6.85
CA LEU A 49 4.42 0.96 7.71
C LEU A 49 4.45 1.43 9.16
N LYS A 50 3.92 0.60 10.06
CA LYS A 50 3.99 0.85 11.51
C LYS A 50 5.43 1.10 11.96
N CYS A 51 6.39 0.27 11.53
CA CYS A 51 7.80 0.45 11.91
C CYS A 51 8.38 1.82 11.50
N ARG A 52 7.90 2.40 10.38
CA ARG A 52 8.31 3.75 9.97
C ARG A 52 7.68 4.82 10.85
N LEU A 53 6.43 4.65 11.28
CA LEU A 53 5.82 5.53 12.27
C LEU A 53 6.58 5.44 13.59
N GLU A 54 6.88 4.25 14.10
CA GLU A 54 7.57 4.09 15.39
C GLU A 54 8.95 4.77 15.38
N VAL A 55 9.76 4.55 14.33
CA VAL A 55 11.05 5.26 14.19
C VAL A 55 10.87 6.76 14.04
N HIS A 56 9.81 7.19 13.34
CA HIS A 56 9.49 8.61 13.23
C HIS A 56 9.07 9.23 14.57
N LYS A 57 8.37 8.50 15.43
CA LYS A 57 8.04 8.95 16.79
C LYS A 57 9.27 9.10 17.68
N LEU A 58 10.38 8.41 17.38
CA LEU A 58 11.65 8.56 18.13
C LEU A 58 12.42 9.85 17.81
N ILE A 59 12.11 10.51 16.69
CA ILE A 59 12.80 11.75 16.27
C ILE A 59 11.98 13.02 16.54
N HIS A 60 10.79 12.87 17.11
CA HIS A 60 10.06 13.96 17.73
C HIS A 60 10.69 14.29 19.09
#